data_AF-A0A660PTW9-F1
#
_entry.id   AF-A0A660PTW9-F1
#
_cell.length_a   1.000
_cell.length_b   1.000
_cell.length_c   1.000
_cell.angle_alpha   90.00
_cell.angle_beta   90.00
_cell.angle_gamma   90.00
#
_symmetry.space_group_name_H-M   'P 1'
#
loop_
_entity.id
_entity.type
_entity.pdbx_description
1 polymer ?
#
loop_
_entity_poly.entity_id
_entity_poly.type
_entity_poly.pdbx_seq_one_letter_code
_entity_poly.pdbx_strand_id
1 'polypeptide(L)'
;MKIKLLVCVFVLLFALSSVAAPPADRLPRAYKGSAAMQVDNTTFIDANRILMFVTNHGNFGRDLSDLFGYDYGTWFPYTGDTADISGNVGDAGRQSPYYAGGLWVGGIDSATAEKLVIISEYSDEYVPGPMHDTVEVVLDTLSTDPLEVDTIVVRTFMEDRAEFRVYKLYKDSLADNPNQDYLDYLEFAVDQGAPVKEEDGEIVPDMIGDQMCWSVFNDADPDQHNNSSGETAPLGLEVRNTTFSFDRQGALGNIIILRMRIYNKGGKTLDPCYFSIWSDPDLGGAGDDLVGCDTTLGLGFVYNETNNDSQYGDAPPALGIDFFQGPMIDSAGMTAFMWGDTFPDKMNLGMTSFNKYINGTDPDDFNQTFNYMTGLTRTGGDYTYDGQVLKFVHSGDPVTGEGDLDAAGADRRWMQTTGPIIFRPGDSTEILAAIIVGRGNSNLNSVTVVKQLDDFAQ
;
A
#
# COMPACT_ATOMS: atom_id res chain seq x y z
N MET A 1 -61.73 -14.44 -30.27
CA MET A 1 -61.56 -15.05 -28.94
C MET A 1 -60.47 -16.11 -29.03
N LYS A 2 -59.23 -15.77 -28.65
CA LYS A 2 -58.12 -16.71 -28.37
C LYS A 2 -57.01 -15.90 -27.70
N ILE A 3 -56.86 -16.14 -26.40
CA ILE A 3 -55.87 -15.55 -25.48
C ILE A 3 -54.50 -16.14 -25.82
N LYS A 4 -53.48 -15.30 -26.03
CA LYS A 4 -52.07 -15.72 -26.05
C LYS A 4 -51.49 -15.42 -24.67
N LEU A 5 -51.04 -16.47 -24.01
CA LEU A 5 -50.35 -16.49 -22.73
C LEU A 5 -48.96 -15.86 -22.90
N LEU A 6 -48.69 -14.77 -22.20
CA LEU A 6 -47.35 -14.18 -22.06
C LEU A 6 -46.71 -14.81 -20.84
N VAL A 7 -45.61 -15.54 -21.04
CA VAL A 7 -44.76 -16.05 -19.95
C VAL A 7 -43.79 -14.94 -19.59
N CYS A 8 -44.01 -14.27 -18.46
CA CYS A 8 -43.02 -13.40 -17.82
C CYS A 8 -42.09 -14.27 -16.99
N VAL A 9 -40.84 -14.42 -17.44
CA VAL A 9 -39.76 -14.96 -16.61
C VAL A 9 -39.27 -13.80 -15.72
N PHE A 10 -39.63 -13.85 -14.44
CA PHE A 10 -38.97 -13.04 -13.41
C PHE A 10 -37.63 -13.71 -13.10
N VAL A 11 -36.53 -13.11 -13.56
CA VAL A 11 -35.21 -13.38 -12.99
C VAL A 11 -35.10 -12.50 -11.75
N LEU A 12 -35.40 -13.07 -10.59
CA LEU A 12 -35.00 -12.50 -9.30
C LEU A 12 -33.49 -12.72 -9.16
N LEU A 13 -32.71 -11.72 -9.56
CA LEU A 13 -31.33 -11.56 -9.10
C LEU A 13 -31.42 -11.16 -7.61
N PHE A 14 -31.31 -12.16 -6.73
CA PHE A 14 -30.87 -11.87 -5.37
C PHE A 14 -29.41 -11.41 -5.49
N ALA A 15 -29.19 -10.11 -5.35
CA ALA A 15 -27.89 -9.57 -4.99
C ALA A 15 -27.61 -10.07 -3.56
N LEU A 16 -27.02 -11.25 -3.45
CA LEU A 16 -26.18 -11.55 -2.31
C LEU A 16 -25.09 -10.49 -2.36
N SER A 17 -25.02 -9.64 -1.32
CA SER A 17 -23.84 -8.86 -1.01
C SER A 17 -22.70 -9.86 -0.84
N SER A 18 -21.99 -10.14 -1.94
CA SER A 18 -20.78 -10.95 -1.92
C SER A 18 -19.73 -10.10 -1.25
N VAL A 19 -19.48 -10.37 0.03
CA VAL A 19 -18.20 -10.03 0.63
C VAL A 19 -17.17 -10.80 -0.19
N ALA A 20 -16.26 -10.10 -0.86
CA ALA A 20 -15.20 -10.72 -1.63
C ALA A 20 -14.30 -11.49 -0.65
N ALA A 21 -14.37 -12.83 -0.69
CA ALA A 21 -13.43 -13.64 0.07
C ALA A 21 -12.14 -13.71 -0.73
N PRO A 22 -10.97 -13.41 -0.13
CA PRO A 22 -9.70 -13.59 -0.81
C PRO A 22 -9.50 -15.06 -1.24
N PRO A 23 -8.76 -15.33 -2.33
CA PRO A 23 -8.43 -16.69 -2.74
C PRO A 23 -7.87 -17.52 -1.57
N ALA A 24 -8.31 -18.78 -1.44
CA ALA A 24 -8.07 -19.58 -0.23
C ALA A 24 -6.59 -19.85 0.08
N ASP A 25 -5.72 -19.80 -0.93
CA ASP A 25 -4.27 -19.91 -0.82
C ASP A 25 -3.58 -18.60 -0.38
N ARG A 26 -4.29 -17.48 -0.41
CA ARG A 26 -3.80 -16.14 -0.06
C ARG A 26 -4.28 -15.64 1.30
N LEU A 27 -5.10 -16.41 2.01
CA LEU A 27 -5.47 -16.09 3.38
C LEU A 27 -4.21 -15.94 4.26
N PRO A 28 -4.25 -15.11 5.32
CA PRO A 28 -3.15 -15.01 6.28
C PRO A 28 -2.70 -16.41 6.69
N ARG A 29 -1.45 -16.74 6.37
CA ARG A 29 -0.85 -18.03 6.74
C ARG A 29 -0.14 -17.86 8.06
N ALA A 30 -0.13 -18.92 8.86
CA ALA A 30 0.79 -18.96 9.98
C ALA A 30 2.22 -18.86 9.45
N TYR A 31 2.96 -17.89 9.96
CA TYR A 31 4.38 -17.71 9.69
C TYR A 31 5.13 -19.03 9.96
N LYS A 32 6.03 -19.41 9.05
CA LYS A 32 6.86 -20.62 9.21
C LYS A 32 8.15 -20.24 9.95
N GLY A 33 8.49 -20.91 11.04
CA GLY A 33 9.68 -20.60 11.84
C GLY A 33 9.50 -20.83 13.35
N SER A 34 10.55 -20.65 14.16
CA SER A 34 10.58 -21.03 15.59
C SER A 34 9.97 -20.03 16.58
N ALA A 35 9.44 -18.88 16.13
CA ALA A 35 8.68 -17.95 16.95
C ALA A 35 7.40 -17.54 16.21
N ALA A 36 6.25 -17.55 16.87
CA ALA A 36 5.02 -17.01 16.31
C ALA A 36 5.20 -15.49 16.19
N MET A 37 5.33 -15.02 14.96
CA MET A 37 5.49 -13.60 14.66
C MET A 37 4.30 -12.79 15.17
N GLN A 38 4.57 -11.67 15.84
CA GLN A 38 3.58 -10.75 16.39
C GLN A 38 3.27 -9.67 15.36
N VAL A 39 2.16 -9.87 14.65
CA VAL A 39 1.60 -8.83 13.80
C VAL A 39 0.78 -7.87 14.66
N ASP A 40 1.07 -6.58 14.57
CA ASP A 40 0.20 -5.55 15.14
C ASP A 40 -0.98 -5.32 14.20
N ASN A 41 -2.11 -5.89 14.58
CA ASN A 41 -3.39 -5.83 13.86
C ASN A 41 -4.42 -4.95 14.57
N THR A 42 -3.99 -4.14 15.54
CA THR A 42 -4.88 -3.35 16.40
C THR A 42 -4.66 -1.84 16.28
N THR A 43 -3.58 -1.42 15.63
CA THR A 43 -3.24 -0.02 15.44
C THR A 43 -3.88 0.55 14.17
N PHE A 44 -4.43 1.75 14.27
CA PHE A 44 -5.05 2.48 13.17
C PHE A 44 -4.75 3.97 13.26
N ILE A 45 -4.73 4.65 12.10
CA ILE A 45 -4.76 6.11 11.99
C ILE A 45 -6.23 6.56 11.99
N ASP A 46 -6.58 7.58 12.78
CA ASP A 46 -7.95 8.05 13.00
C ASP A 46 -8.06 9.55 13.37
N ALA A 47 -7.03 10.35 13.13
CA ALA A 47 -7.08 11.77 13.46
C ALA A 47 -7.94 12.62 12.50
N ASN A 48 -8.32 12.09 11.34
CA ASN A 48 -9.13 12.82 10.36
C ASN A 48 -10.44 12.07 10.05
N ARG A 49 -11.09 12.39 8.93
CA ARG A 49 -12.39 11.79 8.56
C ARG A 49 -12.26 10.38 7.99
N ILE A 50 -11.06 9.81 7.99
CA ILE A 50 -10.78 8.44 7.56
C ILE A 50 -10.14 7.73 8.75
N LEU A 51 -10.74 6.63 9.18
CA LEU A 51 -10.05 5.65 10.03
C LEU A 51 -9.44 4.60 9.11
N MET A 52 -8.18 4.21 9.32
CA MET A 52 -7.53 3.13 8.56
C MET A 52 -6.55 2.34 9.44
N PHE A 53 -6.68 1.02 9.45
CA PHE A 53 -5.69 0.13 10.08
C PHE A 53 -4.35 0.17 9.35
N VAL A 54 -3.29 0.11 10.13
CA VAL A 54 -1.91 0.06 9.67
C VAL A 54 -1.16 -1.00 10.45
N THR A 55 -0.27 -1.70 9.78
CA THR A 55 0.41 -2.86 10.37
C THR A 55 1.94 -2.69 10.38
N ASN A 56 2.62 -3.63 11.02
CA ASN A 56 4.07 -3.73 11.11
C ASN A 56 4.67 -4.70 10.08
N HIS A 57 3.97 -5.02 8.99
CA HIS A 57 4.39 -5.99 7.97
C HIS A 57 3.88 -5.62 6.55
N GLY A 58 3.65 -4.34 6.29
CA GLY A 58 3.38 -3.80 4.94
C GLY A 58 1.91 -3.69 4.54
N ASN A 59 1.00 -4.41 5.21
CA ASN A 59 -0.44 -4.33 4.95
C ASN A 59 -1.06 -3.08 5.57
N PHE A 60 -2.07 -2.52 4.90
CA PHE A 60 -2.92 -1.49 5.48
C PHE A 60 -4.36 -1.63 4.99
N GLY A 61 -5.29 -1.05 5.75
CA GLY A 61 -6.71 -1.01 5.39
C GLY A 61 -7.53 -2.22 5.81
N ARG A 62 -6.96 -3.28 6.40
CA ARG A 62 -7.69 -4.45 6.93
C ARG A 62 -7.72 -4.50 8.47
N ASP A 63 -8.85 -4.96 9.01
CA ASP A 63 -8.98 -5.32 10.43
C ASP A 63 -8.71 -6.83 10.59
N LEU A 64 -7.43 -7.19 10.56
CA LEU A 64 -7.00 -8.59 10.62
C LEU A 64 -7.26 -9.27 11.98
N SER A 65 -7.70 -8.51 12.99
CA SER A 65 -7.98 -9.02 14.33
C SER A 65 -9.47 -9.06 14.69
N ASP A 66 -10.35 -8.66 13.76
CA ASP A 66 -11.79 -8.52 13.99
C ASP A 66 -12.09 -7.57 15.17
N LEU A 67 -11.27 -6.52 15.34
CA LEU A 67 -11.39 -5.56 16.44
C LEU A 67 -12.75 -4.86 16.45
N PHE A 68 -13.28 -4.56 15.26
CA PHE A 68 -14.56 -3.88 15.08
C PHE A 68 -15.68 -4.78 14.54
N GLY A 69 -15.43 -6.07 14.30
CA GLY A 69 -16.45 -6.99 13.78
C GLY A 69 -16.53 -7.05 12.24
N TYR A 70 -15.52 -6.52 11.53
CA TYR A 70 -15.47 -6.41 10.07
C TYR A 70 -14.10 -6.89 9.57
N ASP A 71 -14.03 -7.31 8.30
CA ASP A 71 -12.77 -7.73 7.68
C ASP A 71 -12.00 -6.57 7.02
N TYR A 72 -12.73 -5.54 6.56
CA TYR A 72 -12.12 -4.26 6.19
C TYR A 72 -11.81 -3.44 7.45
N GLY A 73 -10.75 -2.67 7.34
CA GLY A 73 -10.19 -1.80 8.38
C GLY A 73 -10.14 -0.34 7.95
N THR A 74 -11.06 0.13 7.09
CA THR A 74 -11.15 1.54 6.71
C THR A 74 -12.58 2.05 6.85
N TRP A 75 -12.76 3.28 7.33
CA TRP A 75 -14.08 3.91 7.45
C TRP A 75 -14.07 5.36 7.01
N PHE A 76 -15.06 5.73 6.21
CA PHE A 76 -15.31 7.10 5.79
C PHE A 76 -16.80 7.34 5.57
N PRO A 77 -17.39 8.43 6.09
CA PRO A 77 -16.77 9.38 7.00
C PRO A 77 -16.64 8.80 8.41
N TYR A 78 -15.43 8.77 8.95
CA TYR A 78 -15.21 8.55 10.37
C TYR A 78 -15.64 9.78 11.16
N THR A 79 -16.34 9.55 12.26
CA THR A 79 -16.97 10.60 13.10
C THR A 79 -16.08 11.07 14.24
N GLY A 80 -14.95 10.41 14.47
CA GLY A 80 -14.13 10.60 15.67
C GLY A 80 -14.51 9.69 16.84
N ASP A 81 -15.51 8.82 16.68
CA ASP A 81 -15.93 7.85 17.69
C ASP A 81 -15.96 6.42 17.13
N THR A 82 -15.04 5.58 17.57
CA THR A 82 -14.97 4.16 17.16
C THR A 82 -16.19 3.36 17.64
N ALA A 83 -16.92 3.82 18.65
CA ALA A 83 -18.15 3.17 19.08
C ALA A 83 -19.25 3.24 18.01
N ASP A 84 -19.24 4.25 17.13
CA ASP A 84 -20.16 4.32 16.00
C ASP A 84 -19.89 3.19 15.01
N ILE A 85 -18.63 2.84 14.79
CA ILE A 85 -18.20 1.73 13.93
C ILE A 85 -18.64 0.40 14.54
N SER A 86 -18.21 0.11 15.77
CA SER A 86 -18.52 -1.17 16.44
C SER A 86 -20.03 -1.36 16.67
N GLY A 87 -20.75 -0.27 16.96
CA GLY A 87 -22.20 -0.28 17.13
C GLY A 87 -23.00 -0.23 15.82
N ASN A 88 -22.31 -0.04 14.68
CA ASN A 88 -22.91 0.28 13.39
C ASN A 88 -23.97 1.41 13.47
N VAL A 89 -23.66 2.46 14.24
CA VAL A 89 -24.57 3.60 14.45
C VAL A 89 -24.71 4.35 13.13
N GLY A 90 -25.94 4.47 12.62
CA GLY A 90 -26.21 5.17 11.37
C GLY A 90 -25.50 4.57 10.14
N ASP A 91 -25.30 3.25 10.12
CA ASP A 91 -24.53 2.52 9.10
C ASP A 91 -23.03 2.85 9.06
N ALA A 92 -22.49 3.54 10.08
CA ALA A 92 -21.07 3.92 10.12
C ALA A 92 -20.12 2.73 9.98
N GLY A 93 -20.44 1.58 10.59
CA GLY A 93 -19.61 0.38 10.49
C GLY A 93 -19.61 -0.27 9.11
N ARG A 94 -20.59 0.05 8.26
CA ARG A 94 -20.70 -0.45 6.89
C ARG A 94 -20.02 0.44 5.86
N GLN A 95 -19.55 1.64 6.22
CA GLN A 95 -19.07 2.63 5.25
C GLN A 95 -17.56 2.57 5.09
N SER A 96 -17.07 1.58 4.34
CA SER A 96 -15.65 1.42 4.01
C SER A 96 -15.31 1.93 2.62
N PRO A 97 -14.35 2.86 2.47
CA PRO A 97 -13.89 3.31 1.16
C PRO A 97 -12.73 2.47 0.60
N TYR A 98 -12.12 1.61 1.43
CA TYR A 98 -10.89 0.89 1.10
C TYR A 98 -10.78 -0.42 1.89
N TYR A 99 -10.69 -1.55 1.22
CA TYR A 99 -10.69 -2.85 1.87
C TYR A 99 -9.29 -3.35 2.22
N ALA A 100 -8.34 -3.32 1.29
CA ALA A 100 -6.97 -3.72 1.57
C ALA A 100 -5.95 -3.04 0.64
N GLY A 101 -4.75 -2.80 1.17
CA GLY A 101 -3.61 -2.38 0.39
C GLY A 101 -2.30 -2.88 0.97
N GLY A 102 -1.25 -2.83 0.16
CA GLY A 102 0.09 -3.19 0.59
C GLY A 102 1.17 -2.76 -0.38
N LEU A 103 2.39 -2.71 0.11
CA LEU A 103 3.58 -2.41 -0.70
C LEU A 103 4.05 -3.67 -1.42
N TRP A 104 4.20 -3.60 -2.74
CA TRP A 104 4.87 -4.62 -3.54
C TRP A 104 6.15 -4.04 -4.13
N VAL A 105 7.24 -4.82 -4.14
CA VAL A 105 8.50 -4.42 -4.76
C VAL A 105 8.99 -5.53 -5.68
N GLY A 106 9.33 -5.17 -6.92
CA GLY A 106 9.76 -6.11 -7.94
C GLY A 106 11.03 -5.63 -8.60
N GLY A 107 12.04 -6.48 -8.70
CA GLY A 107 13.29 -6.16 -9.37
C GLY A 107 13.92 -7.33 -10.13
N ILE A 108 14.94 -7.03 -10.93
CA ILE A 108 15.79 -8.05 -11.56
C ILE A 108 17.17 -7.96 -10.92
N ASP A 109 17.66 -9.07 -10.36
CA ASP A 109 19.05 -9.14 -9.91
C ASP A 109 19.96 -9.06 -11.13
N SER A 110 20.68 -7.95 -11.26
CA SER A 110 21.60 -7.71 -12.38
C SER A 110 22.73 -8.75 -12.50
N ALA A 111 23.06 -9.48 -11.42
CA ALA A 111 24.10 -10.50 -11.44
C ALA A 111 23.61 -11.84 -12.00
N THR A 112 22.37 -12.24 -11.66
CA THR A 112 21.80 -13.55 -12.02
C THR A 112 20.73 -13.49 -13.10
N ALA A 113 20.22 -12.30 -13.41
CA ALA A 113 19.03 -12.03 -14.23
C ALA A 113 17.73 -12.64 -13.68
N GLU A 114 17.71 -13.04 -12.39
CA GLU A 114 16.52 -13.55 -11.74
C GLU A 114 15.55 -12.40 -11.42
N LYS A 115 14.25 -12.64 -11.64
CA LYS A 115 13.20 -11.74 -11.17
C LYS A 115 12.94 -12.06 -9.70
N LEU A 116 12.87 -11.02 -8.89
CA LEU A 116 12.58 -11.08 -7.47
C LEU A 116 11.40 -10.17 -7.18
N VAL A 117 10.48 -10.65 -6.36
CA VAL A 117 9.25 -9.98 -5.98
C VAL A 117 9.03 -10.20 -4.48
N ILE A 118 8.65 -9.14 -3.80
CA ILE A 118 8.08 -9.19 -2.46
C ILE A 118 6.71 -8.54 -2.48
N ILE A 119 5.74 -9.15 -1.79
CA ILE A 119 4.37 -8.66 -1.74
C ILE A 119 3.82 -8.54 -0.31
N SER A 120 2.84 -7.66 -0.19
CA SER A 120 1.92 -7.52 0.93
C SER A 120 0.51 -7.38 0.34
N GLU A 121 -0.34 -8.38 0.55
CA GLU A 121 -1.73 -8.40 0.09
C GLU A 121 -2.64 -8.97 1.19
N TYR A 122 -3.44 -9.99 0.90
CA TYR A 122 -4.20 -10.72 1.93
C TYR A 122 -3.32 -11.59 2.84
N SER A 123 -2.13 -11.95 2.37
CA SER A 123 -1.03 -12.46 3.15
C SER A 123 0.22 -11.64 2.85
N ASP A 124 1.18 -11.71 3.77
CA ASP A 124 2.33 -10.83 3.78
C ASP A 124 3.61 -11.64 3.85
N GLU A 125 4.53 -11.33 2.95
CA GLU A 125 5.86 -11.95 2.92
C GLU A 125 6.90 -11.13 3.70
N TYR A 126 6.54 -9.92 4.14
CA TYR A 126 7.34 -9.11 5.05
C TYR A 126 7.26 -9.62 6.50
N VAL A 127 8.33 -9.39 7.25
CA VAL A 127 8.43 -9.62 8.69
C VAL A 127 8.68 -8.31 9.45
N PRO A 128 8.10 -8.12 10.65
CA PRO A 128 8.34 -6.98 11.51
C PRO A 128 9.80 -6.83 11.94
N GLY A 129 10.20 -5.59 12.20
CA GLY A 129 11.51 -5.23 12.73
C GLY A 129 12.53 -4.85 11.64
N PRO A 130 13.66 -4.26 12.07
CA PRO A 130 14.75 -3.89 11.16
C PRO A 130 15.54 -5.13 10.72
N MET A 131 16.21 -5.03 9.57
CA MET A 131 17.28 -5.97 9.22
C MET A 131 18.51 -5.71 10.08
N HIS A 132 19.24 -6.76 10.45
CA HIS A 132 20.50 -6.64 11.18
C HIS A 132 21.66 -7.33 10.44
N ASP A 133 22.87 -6.86 10.74
CA ASP A 133 24.11 -7.43 10.24
C ASP A 133 24.45 -8.71 11.01
N THR A 134 24.50 -9.84 10.32
CA THR A 134 25.14 -11.08 10.78
C THR A 134 26.51 -11.23 10.14
N VAL A 135 27.47 -11.77 10.89
CA VAL A 135 28.79 -12.12 10.35
C VAL A 135 28.77 -13.61 10.01
N GLU A 136 28.86 -13.93 8.73
CA GLU A 136 29.13 -15.28 8.27
C GLU A 136 30.64 -15.44 8.06
N VAL A 137 31.17 -16.54 8.59
CA VAL A 137 32.56 -16.94 8.40
C VAL A 137 32.59 -17.90 7.22
N VAL A 138 33.21 -17.48 6.12
CA VAL A 138 33.36 -18.27 4.91
C VAL A 138 34.81 -18.71 4.79
N LEU A 139 35.04 -19.97 4.43
CA LEU A 139 36.39 -20.45 4.15
C LEU A 139 36.93 -19.74 2.92
N ASP A 140 38.12 -19.13 3.02
CA ASP A 140 38.79 -18.61 1.84
C ASP A 140 39.30 -19.78 1.00
N THR A 141 38.54 -20.12 -0.04
CA THR A 141 38.85 -21.22 -0.95
C THR A 141 40.03 -20.93 -1.88
N LEU A 142 40.54 -19.70 -1.90
CA LEU A 142 41.68 -19.25 -2.68
C LEU A 142 42.96 -19.10 -1.85
N SER A 143 42.86 -19.10 -0.52
CA SER A 143 44.02 -19.09 0.38
C SER A 143 44.75 -20.44 0.42
N THR A 144 46.07 -20.37 0.56
CA THR A 144 46.93 -21.53 0.86
C THR A 144 47.06 -21.81 2.36
N ASP A 145 46.55 -20.93 3.23
CA ASP A 145 46.50 -21.11 4.67
C ASP A 145 45.14 -21.73 5.06
N PRO A 146 45.11 -22.98 5.58
CA PRO A 146 43.87 -23.67 5.95
C PRO A 146 43.15 -23.05 7.16
N LEU A 147 43.69 -22.00 7.78
CA LEU A 147 43.06 -21.24 8.86
C LEU A 147 42.63 -19.83 8.44
N GLU A 148 42.85 -19.44 7.18
CA GLU A 148 42.39 -18.15 6.67
C GLU A 148 40.90 -18.23 6.34
N VAL A 149 40.14 -17.32 6.96
CA VAL A 149 38.70 -17.20 6.81
C VAL A 149 38.36 -15.79 6.35
N ASP A 150 37.49 -15.70 5.37
CA ASP A 150 36.85 -14.45 5.02
C ASP A 150 35.61 -14.27 5.90
N THR A 151 35.39 -13.03 6.35
CA THR A 151 34.16 -12.67 7.03
C THR A 151 33.31 -11.87 6.06
N ILE A 152 32.10 -12.36 5.82
CA ILE A 152 31.10 -11.64 5.02
C ILE A 152 30.04 -11.15 5.98
N VAL A 153 29.77 -9.85 5.94
CA VAL A 153 28.59 -9.30 6.60
C VAL A 153 27.39 -9.60 5.72
N VAL A 154 26.52 -10.47 6.18
CA VAL A 154 25.21 -10.74 5.56
C VAL A 154 24.18 -9.96 6.35
N ARG A 155 23.20 -9.36 5.68
CA ARG A 155 22.09 -8.71 6.37
C ARG A 155 20.86 -9.60 6.30
N THR A 156 20.25 -9.85 7.44
CA THR A 156 19.11 -10.75 7.57
C THR A 156 18.08 -10.18 8.55
N PHE A 157 16.94 -10.86 8.68
CA PHE A 157 15.88 -10.52 9.62
C PHE A 157 16.32 -10.75 11.07
N MET A 158 15.57 -10.18 12.01
CA MET A 158 15.74 -10.42 13.44
C MET A 158 14.71 -11.42 13.93
N GLU A 159 15.03 -12.20 14.97
CA GLU A 159 13.99 -12.91 15.72
C GLU A 159 12.98 -11.90 16.25
N ASP A 160 11.70 -12.21 16.09
CA ASP A 160 10.61 -11.29 16.41
C ASP A 160 10.55 -10.95 17.90
N ARG A 161 10.13 -9.72 18.21
CA ARG A 161 10.02 -9.19 19.56
C ARG A 161 8.83 -8.25 19.67
N ALA A 162 8.29 -8.09 20.88
CA ALA A 162 7.12 -7.23 21.13
C ALA A 162 7.33 -5.76 20.75
N GLU A 163 8.59 -5.31 20.70
CA GLU A 163 8.95 -3.95 20.28
C GLU A 163 8.85 -3.74 18.75
N PHE A 164 8.76 -4.80 17.96
CA PHE A 164 8.55 -4.72 16.51
C PHE A 164 7.06 -4.56 16.22
N ARG A 165 6.50 -3.41 16.57
CA ARG A 165 5.07 -3.08 16.46
C ARG A 165 4.86 -1.71 15.81
N VAL A 166 3.61 -1.30 15.63
CA VAL A 166 3.30 0.07 15.21
C VAL A 166 3.29 0.99 16.43
N TYR A 167 4.03 2.09 16.34
CA TYR A 167 4.06 3.14 17.36
C TYR A 167 3.14 4.28 16.92
N LYS A 168 2.11 4.59 17.71
CA LYS A 168 1.10 5.61 17.41
C LYS A 168 1.30 6.86 18.26
N LEU A 169 1.71 7.96 17.64
CA LEU A 169 1.99 9.24 18.27
C LEU A 169 0.88 10.25 18.01
N TYR A 170 0.66 11.14 18.98
CA TYR A 170 -0.34 12.20 18.94
C TYR A 170 0.33 13.54 19.23
N LYS A 171 -0.06 14.58 18.49
CA LYS A 171 0.58 15.89 18.58
C LYS A 171 0.41 16.56 19.94
N ASP A 172 -0.67 16.26 20.64
CA ASP A 172 -0.98 16.78 21.97
C ASP A 172 -0.25 16.02 23.10
N SER A 173 0.44 14.93 22.76
CA SER A 173 1.06 14.00 23.69
C SER A 173 2.57 13.84 23.43
N LEU A 174 3.27 14.98 23.30
CA LEU A 174 4.72 15.07 23.02
C LEU A 174 5.53 15.43 24.27
N ALA A 175 6.77 15.92 24.13
CA ALA A 175 7.71 16.19 25.23
C ALA A 175 7.11 17.02 26.38
N ASP A 176 6.28 18.01 26.06
CA ASP A 176 5.61 18.87 27.04
C ASP A 176 4.46 18.17 27.81
N ASN A 177 3.95 17.04 27.30
CA ASN A 177 2.82 16.28 27.85
C ASN A 177 2.87 14.78 27.44
N PRO A 178 3.87 14.01 27.86
CA PRO A 178 4.11 12.68 27.29
C PRO A 178 3.07 11.65 27.77
N ASN A 179 2.55 10.85 26.83
CA ASN A 179 1.80 9.62 27.12
C ASN A 179 2.71 8.38 27.02
N GLN A 180 2.17 7.17 27.23
CA GLN A 180 2.99 5.95 27.15
C GLN A 180 3.50 5.68 25.72
N ASP A 181 2.71 5.97 24.69
CA ASP A 181 3.12 5.74 23.30
C ASP A 181 4.35 6.60 22.92
N TYR A 182 4.40 7.83 23.42
CA TYR A 182 5.55 8.73 23.29
C TYR A 182 6.81 8.15 23.96
N LEU A 183 6.67 7.66 25.18
CA LEU A 183 7.78 7.08 25.94
C LEU A 183 8.29 5.80 25.26
N ASP A 184 7.38 4.93 24.84
CA ASP A 184 7.70 3.69 24.13
C ASP A 184 8.38 3.97 22.78
N TYR A 185 7.96 5.02 22.07
CA TYR A 185 8.64 5.44 20.84
C TYR A 185 10.10 5.80 21.09
N LEU A 186 10.38 6.63 22.10
CA LEU A 186 11.74 7.04 22.44
C LEU A 186 12.59 5.87 22.95
N GLU A 187 12.00 4.96 23.73
CA GLU A 187 12.70 3.81 24.30
C GLU A 187 13.01 2.73 23.28
N PHE A 188 12.06 2.43 22.37
CA PHE A 188 12.14 1.23 21.53
C PHE A 188 12.19 1.50 20.03
N ALA A 189 11.51 2.55 19.53
CA ALA A 189 11.42 2.81 18.10
C ALA A 189 12.68 3.50 17.54
N VAL A 190 13.33 4.36 18.33
CA VAL A 190 14.52 5.12 17.92
C VAL A 190 15.68 4.19 17.50
N ASP A 191 15.96 3.16 18.30
CA ASP A 191 17.00 2.16 17.99
C ASP A 191 16.66 1.30 16.74
N GLN A 192 15.38 1.25 16.36
CA GLN A 192 14.90 0.61 15.14
C GLN A 192 14.94 1.54 13.92
N GLY A 193 15.34 2.80 14.11
CA GLY A 193 15.52 3.78 13.05
C GLY A 193 14.34 4.73 12.84
N ALA A 194 13.49 4.90 13.85
CA ALA A 194 12.40 5.86 13.82
C ALA A 194 12.90 7.32 13.75
N PRO A 195 12.18 8.21 13.05
CA PRO A 195 12.63 9.58 12.84
C PRO A 195 12.56 10.41 14.13
N VAL A 196 13.64 11.13 14.43
CA VAL A 196 13.76 12.04 15.57
C VAL A 196 14.42 13.34 15.14
N LYS A 197 14.19 14.39 15.91
CA LYS A 197 14.83 15.69 15.76
C LYS A 197 15.33 16.19 17.13
N GLU A 198 16.25 17.14 17.10
CA GLU A 198 16.68 17.85 18.31
C GLU A 198 15.82 19.10 18.50
N GLU A 199 15.22 19.25 19.68
CA GLU A 199 14.42 20.41 20.07
C GLU A 199 14.81 20.80 21.50
N ASP A 200 15.23 22.05 21.69
CA ASP A 200 15.72 22.60 22.98
C ASP A 200 16.79 21.75 23.70
N GLY A 201 17.60 21.01 22.94
CA GLY A 201 18.67 20.15 23.45
C GLY A 201 18.21 18.75 23.89
N GLU A 202 16.95 18.39 23.62
CA GLU A 202 16.39 17.07 23.82
C GLU A 202 16.09 16.38 22.48
N ILE A 203 16.17 15.05 22.47
CA ILE A 203 15.77 14.23 21.32
C ILE A 203 14.27 13.96 21.45
N VAL A 204 13.51 14.40 20.45
CA VAL A 204 12.06 14.23 20.37
C VAL A 204 11.68 13.55 19.05
N PRO A 205 10.51 12.89 18.96
CA PRO A 205 10.03 12.36 17.68
C PRO A 205 9.94 13.47 16.62
N ASP A 206 10.40 13.20 15.40
CA ASP A 206 10.19 14.10 14.25
C ASP A 206 8.79 13.87 13.69
N MET A 207 7.80 14.24 14.51
CA MET A 207 6.39 13.98 14.23
C MET A 207 5.86 14.88 13.12
N ILE A 208 5.08 14.27 12.23
CA ILE A 208 4.36 14.95 11.15
C ILE A 208 2.86 14.68 11.32
N GLY A 209 2.03 15.65 10.97
CA GLY A 209 0.58 15.53 11.14
C GLY A 209 0.11 15.92 12.54
N ASP A 210 -1.15 15.67 12.81
CA ASP A 210 -1.70 15.72 14.18
C ASP A 210 -1.71 14.31 14.81
N GLN A 211 -1.52 13.26 13.99
CA GLN A 211 -1.27 11.88 14.42
C GLN A 211 -0.32 11.18 13.42
N MET A 212 0.57 10.34 13.96
CA MET A 212 1.59 9.62 13.21
C MET A 212 1.74 8.18 13.73
N CYS A 213 1.62 7.20 12.85
CA CYS A 213 1.97 5.81 13.09
C CYS A 213 3.33 5.51 12.44
N TRP A 214 4.22 4.82 13.15
CA TRP A 214 5.53 4.42 12.63
C TRP A 214 5.80 2.94 12.87
N SER A 215 6.35 2.25 11.88
CA SER A 215 6.84 0.86 12.00
C SER A 215 8.01 0.61 11.05
N VAL A 216 8.77 -0.46 11.30
CA VAL A 216 9.79 -0.98 10.40
C VAL A 216 9.55 -2.47 10.14
N PHE A 217 9.76 -2.90 8.90
CA PHE A 217 9.64 -4.29 8.47
C PHE A 217 10.57 -4.58 7.29
N ASN A 218 10.78 -5.85 6.98
CA ASN A 218 11.73 -6.26 5.94
C ASN A 218 11.36 -7.60 5.29
N ASP A 219 12.00 -7.93 4.18
CA ASP A 219 11.72 -9.15 3.42
C ASP A 219 12.79 -10.23 3.58
N ALA A 220 13.68 -10.10 4.55
CA ALA A 220 14.92 -10.87 4.59
C ALA A 220 14.74 -12.31 5.09
N ASP A 221 13.54 -12.69 5.57
CA ASP A 221 13.23 -14.06 5.98
C ASP A 221 12.74 -14.91 4.79
N PRO A 222 13.57 -15.82 4.24
CA PRO A 222 13.18 -16.64 3.10
C PRO A 222 12.03 -17.60 3.42
N ASP A 223 11.75 -17.93 4.69
CA ASP A 223 10.63 -18.81 5.04
C ASP A 223 9.26 -18.13 4.84
N GLN A 224 9.24 -16.80 4.77
CA GLN A 224 8.01 -16.02 4.54
C GLN A 224 7.70 -15.78 3.06
N HIS A 225 8.66 -15.98 2.16
CA HIS A 225 8.44 -15.92 0.70
C HIS A 225 7.71 -17.16 0.20
N ASN A 226 6.44 -17.31 0.59
CA ASN A 226 5.65 -18.51 0.36
C ASN A 226 4.26 -18.22 -0.23
N ASN A 227 3.94 -16.96 -0.53
CA ASN A 227 2.76 -16.63 -1.30
C ASN A 227 3.10 -16.82 -2.78
N SER A 228 2.32 -17.61 -3.53
CA SER A 228 2.63 -17.92 -4.93
C SER A 228 2.80 -16.67 -5.80
N SER A 229 2.10 -15.57 -5.50
CA SER A 229 2.23 -14.29 -6.18
C SER A 229 3.60 -13.61 -5.97
N GLY A 230 4.36 -14.00 -4.93
CA GLY A 230 5.64 -13.41 -4.52
C GLY A 230 6.81 -14.41 -4.55
N GLU A 231 6.66 -15.58 -3.91
CA GLU A 231 7.51 -16.79 -3.82
C GLU A 231 8.85 -16.73 -4.58
N THR A 232 9.71 -15.78 -4.22
CA THR A 232 11.07 -15.62 -4.76
C THR A 232 12.08 -15.59 -3.63
N ALA A 233 13.38 -15.47 -3.94
CA ALA A 233 14.35 -15.22 -2.89
C ALA A 233 14.21 -13.77 -2.37
N PRO A 234 14.49 -13.51 -1.09
CA PRO A 234 14.52 -12.16 -0.54
C PRO A 234 15.29 -11.15 -1.42
N LEU A 235 14.69 -10.00 -1.66
CA LEU A 235 15.35 -8.85 -2.28
C LEU A 235 16.39 -8.26 -1.32
N GLY A 236 16.12 -8.30 -0.01
CA GLY A 236 16.96 -7.74 1.06
C GLY A 236 16.64 -6.27 1.32
N LEU A 237 15.36 -5.96 1.41
CA LEU A 237 14.83 -4.62 1.59
C LEU A 237 14.30 -4.43 3.01
N GLU A 238 14.67 -3.31 3.63
CA GLU A 238 14.03 -2.80 4.85
C GLU A 238 13.15 -1.61 4.48
N VAL A 239 11.94 -1.58 5.02
CA VAL A 239 10.96 -0.52 4.84
C VAL A 239 10.69 0.11 6.20
N ARG A 240 10.92 1.42 6.31
CA ARG A 240 10.50 2.23 7.46
C ARG A 240 9.29 3.02 7.04
N ASN A 241 8.13 2.61 7.55
CA ASN A 241 6.84 3.17 7.19
C ASN A 241 6.40 4.21 8.21
N THR A 242 6.00 5.38 7.73
CA THR A 242 5.38 6.44 8.52
C THR A 242 4.03 6.76 7.90
N THR A 243 2.94 6.47 8.61
CA THR A 243 1.59 6.86 8.20
C THR A 243 1.14 8.05 9.02
N PHE A 244 0.66 9.11 8.41
CA PHE A 244 0.23 10.29 9.15
C PHE A 244 -1.00 10.97 8.53
N SER A 245 -1.71 11.72 9.35
CA SER A 245 -2.88 12.48 8.94
C SER A 245 -2.98 13.79 9.74
N PHE A 246 -3.79 14.72 9.22
CA PHE A 246 -4.02 16.03 9.83
C PHE A 246 -5.47 16.17 10.26
N ASP A 247 -5.70 16.57 11.51
CA ASP A 247 -7.02 16.95 12.01
C ASP A 247 -7.35 18.37 11.53
N ARG A 248 -7.82 18.46 10.29
CA ARG A 248 -8.10 19.73 9.61
C ARG A 248 -9.42 19.67 8.87
N GLN A 249 -10.10 20.81 8.81
CA GLN A 249 -11.20 21.00 7.87
C GLN A 249 -10.67 21.12 6.44
N GLY A 250 -11.54 20.85 5.46
CA GLY A 250 -11.17 20.94 4.05
C GLY A 250 -10.45 19.70 3.56
N ALA A 251 -9.51 19.87 2.62
CA ALA A 251 -8.97 18.76 1.87
C ALA A 251 -8.16 17.77 2.71
N LEU A 252 -7.26 18.28 3.56
CA LEU A 252 -6.40 17.46 4.43
C LEU A 252 -7.18 16.57 5.41
N GLY A 253 -8.44 16.91 5.71
CA GLY A 253 -9.31 16.08 6.54
C GLY A 253 -9.75 14.78 5.86
N ASN A 254 -9.51 14.60 4.56
CA ASN A 254 -9.87 13.41 3.80
C ASN A 254 -8.64 12.76 3.13
N ILE A 255 -7.46 12.91 3.73
CA ILE A 255 -6.20 12.38 3.18
C ILE A 255 -5.39 11.70 4.29
N ILE A 256 -4.99 10.45 4.04
CA ILE A 256 -3.96 9.75 4.81
C ILE A 256 -2.71 9.67 3.96
N ILE A 257 -1.54 9.95 4.52
CA ILE A 257 -0.26 9.87 3.80
C ILE A 257 0.57 8.71 4.34
N LEU A 258 1.03 7.87 3.42
CA LEU A 258 2.00 6.80 3.64
C LEU A 258 3.38 7.27 3.15
N ARG A 259 4.33 7.46 4.05
CA ARG A 259 5.73 7.70 3.72
C ARG A 259 6.53 6.43 3.98
N MET A 260 7.00 5.81 2.91
CA MET A 260 7.82 4.60 2.95
C MET A 260 9.26 4.94 2.58
N ARG A 261 10.17 4.86 3.55
CA ARG A 261 11.61 4.89 3.28
C ARG A 261 12.10 3.46 3.09
N ILE A 262 12.62 3.17 1.90
CA ILE A 262 13.00 1.82 1.51
C ILE A 262 14.51 1.78 1.33
N TYR A 263 15.15 0.78 1.93
CA TYR A 263 16.61 0.62 1.94
C TYR A 263 16.97 -0.72 1.34
N ASN A 264 17.86 -0.73 0.35
CA ASN A 264 18.48 -1.97 -0.11
C ASN A 264 19.62 -2.33 0.83
N LYS A 265 19.31 -3.14 1.84
CA LYS A 265 20.27 -3.63 2.84
C LYS A 265 20.88 -4.98 2.41
N GLY A 266 20.31 -5.64 1.42
CA GLY A 266 20.81 -6.88 0.83
C GLY A 266 22.08 -6.71 -0.01
N GLY A 267 22.51 -7.82 -0.61
CA GLY A 267 23.70 -7.87 -1.47
C GLY A 267 23.41 -7.73 -2.97
N LYS A 268 22.15 -7.56 -3.38
CA LYS A 268 21.73 -7.60 -4.79
C LYS A 268 21.59 -6.20 -5.37
N THR A 269 22.08 -5.99 -6.59
CA THR A 269 21.73 -4.79 -7.37
C THR A 269 20.49 -5.10 -8.20
N LEU A 270 19.39 -4.43 -7.88
CA LEU A 270 18.10 -4.59 -8.54
C LEU A 270 18.01 -3.61 -9.70
N ASP A 271 18.07 -4.11 -10.93
CA ASP A 271 18.07 -3.31 -12.16
C ASP A 271 17.30 -4.03 -13.27
N PRO A 272 16.08 -3.58 -13.61
CA PRO A 272 15.30 -2.51 -12.97
C PRO A 272 14.71 -2.90 -11.61
N CYS A 273 14.32 -1.91 -10.79
CA CYS A 273 13.52 -2.06 -9.57
C CYS A 273 12.28 -1.15 -9.60
N TYR A 274 11.10 -1.71 -9.29
CA TYR A 274 9.79 -1.07 -9.30
C TYR A 274 9.12 -1.18 -7.93
N PHE A 275 8.33 -0.17 -7.58
CA PHE A 275 7.56 -0.13 -6.34
C PHE A 275 6.09 0.10 -6.67
N SER A 276 5.20 -0.67 -6.09
CA SER A 276 3.78 -0.56 -6.34
C SER A 276 2.98 -0.52 -5.06
N ILE A 277 1.93 0.29 -5.08
CA ILE A 277 0.80 0.10 -4.16
C ILE A 277 -0.14 -0.89 -4.83
N TRP A 278 -0.27 -2.07 -4.24
CA TRP A 278 -1.35 -2.98 -4.53
C TRP A 278 -2.59 -2.53 -3.77
N SER A 279 -3.73 -2.58 -4.44
CA SER A 279 -5.00 -2.11 -3.89
C SER A 279 -6.14 -3.05 -4.24
N ASP A 280 -6.83 -3.49 -3.20
CA ASP A 280 -8.16 -4.06 -3.24
C ASP A 280 -9.14 -3.05 -2.62
N PRO A 281 -9.72 -2.15 -3.42
CA PRO A 281 -10.57 -1.08 -2.92
C PRO A 281 -11.82 -1.54 -2.20
N ASP A 282 -12.60 -2.47 -2.76
CA ASP A 282 -14.00 -2.74 -2.44
C ASP A 282 -14.75 -1.50 -1.89
N LEU A 283 -14.97 -0.51 -2.77
CA LEU A 283 -15.55 0.78 -2.40
C LEU A 283 -17.02 0.62 -2.02
N GLY A 284 -17.27 0.43 -0.72
CA GLY A 284 -18.55 -0.06 -0.24
C GLY A 284 -18.74 -1.51 -0.70
N GLY A 285 -19.71 -1.75 -1.60
CA GLY A 285 -19.93 -3.08 -2.16
C GLY A 285 -18.97 -3.40 -3.31
N ALA A 286 -18.08 -4.38 -3.12
CA ALA A 286 -17.13 -4.87 -4.13
C ALA A 286 -17.72 -5.17 -5.53
N GLY A 287 -19.02 -5.46 -5.62
CA GLY A 287 -19.65 -5.94 -6.85
C GLY A 287 -19.84 -4.89 -7.94
N ASP A 288 -19.71 -3.59 -7.64
CA ASP A 288 -19.94 -2.51 -8.61
C ASP A 288 -18.75 -1.55 -8.76
N ASP A 289 -17.54 -1.99 -8.40
CA ASP A 289 -16.34 -1.17 -8.55
C ASP A 289 -15.90 -1.02 -10.02
N LEU A 290 -15.59 0.23 -10.37
CA LEU A 290 -14.86 0.63 -11.57
C LEU A 290 -13.57 1.33 -11.15
N VAL A 291 -12.48 1.05 -11.86
CA VAL A 291 -11.15 1.62 -11.57
C VAL A 291 -10.59 2.33 -12.80
N GLY A 292 -9.77 3.34 -12.57
CA GLY A 292 -9.09 4.07 -13.64
C GLY A 292 -7.92 4.86 -13.10
N CYS A 293 -7.26 5.60 -13.99
CA CYS A 293 -6.17 6.47 -13.59
C CYS A 293 -6.15 7.78 -14.38
N ASP A 294 -5.64 8.84 -13.75
CA ASP A 294 -5.32 10.11 -14.38
C ASP A 294 -3.81 10.25 -14.48
N THR A 295 -3.28 10.07 -15.70
CA THR A 295 -1.83 10.08 -15.94
C THR A 295 -1.20 11.47 -15.81
N THR A 296 -2.00 12.54 -15.80
CA THR A 296 -1.49 13.91 -15.61
C THR A 296 -1.28 14.19 -14.13
N LEU A 297 -2.19 13.70 -13.29
CA LEU A 297 -2.12 13.85 -11.84
C LEU A 297 -1.23 12.79 -11.18
N GLY A 298 -1.04 11.62 -11.80
CA GLY A 298 -0.38 10.48 -11.16
C GLY A 298 -1.33 9.61 -10.31
N LEU A 299 -2.63 9.91 -10.37
CA LEU A 299 -3.68 9.38 -9.52
C LEU A 299 -4.32 8.10 -10.09
N GLY A 300 -4.29 7.00 -9.35
CA GLY A 300 -5.20 5.86 -9.55
C GLY A 300 -6.47 6.04 -8.71
N PHE A 301 -7.62 5.58 -9.16
CA PHE A 301 -8.88 5.79 -8.44
C PHE A 301 -9.94 4.70 -8.68
N VAL A 302 -10.87 4.59 -7.73
CA VAL A 302 -12.08 3.75 -7.76
C VAL A 302 -13.33 4.58 -7.56
N TYR A 303 -14.41 4.15 -8.22
CA TYR A 303 -15.75 4.72 -8.12
C TYR A 303 -16.79 3.64 -8.45
N ASN A 304 -17.98 3.73 -7.87
CA ASN A 304 -19.05 2.77 -8.17
C ASN A 304 -19.64 2.99 -9.57
N GLU A 305 -20.02 1.91 -10.24
CA GLU A 305 -20.66 1.89 -11.57
C GLU A 305 -21.94 2.72 -11.60
N THR A 306 -22.69 2.73 -10.50
CA THR A 306 -23.95 3.47 -10.38
C THR A 306 -23.91 4.51 -9.29
N ASN A 307 -24.91 5.42 -9.29
CA ASN A 307 -25.03 6.44 -8.26
C ASN A 307 -25.59 5.92 -6.93
N ASN A 308 -25.73 4.60 -6.75
CA ASN A 308 -26.26 4.02 -5.52
C ASN A 308 -25.49 2.74 -5.18
N ASP A 309 -24.76 2.77 -4.07
CA ASP A 309 -24.04 1.61 -3.53
C ASP A 309 -24.84 0.94 -2.40
N SER A 310 -24.59 -0.35 -2.21
CA SER A 310 -25.23 -1.20 -1.19
C SER A 310 -24.88 -0.84 0.26
N GLN A 311 -23.78 -0.14 0.48
CA GLN A 311 -23.27 0.28 1.78
C GLN A 311 -23.37 1.80 1.97
N TYR A 312 -23.04 2.57 0.94
CA TYR A 312 -23.05 4.03 0.95
C TYR A 312 -24.36 4.69 0.56
N GLY A 313 -25.27 3.96 -0.12
CA GLY A 313 -26.49 4.49 -0.69
C GLY A 313 -26.23 5.48 -1.83
N ASP A 314 -27.07 6.51 -1.93
CA ASP A 314 -26.99 7.52 -2.98
C ASP A 314 -25.68 8.32 -2.92
N ALA A 315 -25.13 8.64 -4.10
CA ALA A 315 -23.90 9.42 -4.27
C ALA A 315 -22.74 8.84 -3.44
N PRO A 316 -22.30 7.60 -3.71
CA PRO A 316 -21.18 7.00 -3.01
C PRO A 316 -19.90 7.83 -3.19
N PRO A 317 -18.94 7.75 -2.24
CA PRO A 317 -17.64 8.38 -2.39
C PRO A 317 -16.87 7.76 -3.57
N ALA A 318 -15.68 8.31 -3.83
CA ALA A 318 -14.64 7.72 -4.63
C ALA A 318 -13.36 7.72 -3.77
N LEU A 319 -12.47 6.77 -4.02
CA LEU A 319 -11.14 6.74 -3.42
C LEU A 319 -10.08 6.89 -4.51
N GLY A 320 -9.02 7.64 -4.20
CA GLY A 320 -7.85 7.76 -5.04
C GLY A 320 -6.56 7.53 -4.28
N ILE A 321 -5.53 7.10 -5.01
CA ILE A 321 -4.16 6.98 -4.52
C ILE A 321 -3.24 7.73 -5.48
N ASP A 322 -2.40 8.63 -4.97
CA ASP A 322 -1.39 9.32 -5.77
C ASP A 322 0.01 9.20 -5.13
N PHE A 323 1.04 9.14 -5.98
CA PHE A 323 2.43 9.27 -5.56
C PHE A 323 2.83 10.75 -5.56
N PHE A 324 2.62 11.45 -4.45
CA PHE A 324 3.15 12.81 -4.25
C PHE A 324 4.67 12.86 -4.40
N GLN A 325 5.33 11.74 -4.10
CA GLN A 325 6.76 11.58 -4.32
C GLN A 325 7.08 10.11 -4.58
N GLY A 326 7.61 9.79 -5.76
CA GLY A 326 8.24 8.49 -5.99
C GLY A 326 9.78 8.57 -5.97
N PRO A 327 10.44 7.47 -6.38
CA PRO A 327 11.88 7.39 -6.47
C PRO A 327 12.49 8.50 -7.32
N MET A 328 13.68 8.92 -6.95
CA MET A 328 14.39 10.01 -7.62
C MET A 328 15.35 9.46 -8.70
N ILE A 329 15.36 10.10 -9.87
CA ILE A 329 16.28 9.79 -10.98
C ILE A 329 17.06 11.03 -11.42
N ASP A 330 18.16 10.82 -12.15
CA ASP A 330 18.88 11.90 -12.83
C ASP A 330 18.01 12.59 -13.87
N SER A 331 17.93 13.92 -13.81
CA SER A 331 17.20 14.75 -14.77
C SER A 331 17.73 16.19 -14.75
N ALA A 332 18.63 16.48 -15.70
CA ALA A 332 19.31 17.78 -15.76
C ALA A 332 18.32 18.95 -15.89
N GLY A 333 18.50 19.98 -15.05
CA GLY A 333 17.65 21.16 -15.00
C GLY A 333 16.35 21.00 -14.21
N MET A 334 16.06 19.82 -13.67
CA MET A 334 14.93 19.58 -12.77
C MET A 334 15.38 19.66 -11.30
N THR A 335 14.42 19.67 -10.38
CA THR A 335 14.69 19.57 -8.94
C THR A 335 13.73 18.56 -8.33
N ALA A 336 14.27 17.62 -7.57
CA ALA A 336 13.51 16.65 -6.79
C ALA A 336 13.50 17.05 -5.31
N PHE A 337 12.51 16.52 -4.58
CA PHE A 337 12.47 16.55 -3.12
C PHE A 337 12.52 15.12 -2.60
N MET A 338 13.31 14.88 -1.55
CA MET A 338 13.37 13.58 -0.88
C MET A 338 13.99 13.75 0.51
N TRP A 339 13.55 12.99 1.51
CA TRP A 339 14.12 13.02 2.87
C TRP A 339 14.14 14.41 3.55
N GLY A 340 13.27 15.32 3.14
CA GLY A 340 13.25 16.68 3.67
C GLY A 340 14.23 17.65 3.00
N ASP A 341 14.92 17.26 1.92
CA ASP A 341 15.90 18.08 1.21
C ASP A 341 15.61 18.18 -0.30
N THR A 342 16.18 19.21 -0.93
CA THR A 342 16.07 19.48 -2.36
C THR A 342 17.31 19.00 -3.12
N PHE A 343 17.09 18.30 -4.23
CA PHE A 343 18.16 17.75 -5.06
C PHE A 343 18.11 18.35 -6.47
N PRO A 344 19.08 19.22 -6.84
CA PRO A 344 19.16 19.76 -8.19
C PRO A 344 19.61 18.70 -9.20
N ASP A 345 19.24 18.89 -10.47
CA ASP A 345 19.50 17.96 -11.58
C ASP A 345 18.91 16.55 -11.38
N LYS A 346 17.82 16.49 -10.61
CA LYS A 346 17.06 15.28 -10.31
C LYS A 346 15.57 15.54 -10.50
N MET A 347 14.80 14.47 -10.68
CA MET A 347 13.32 14.51 -10.62
C MET A 347 12.79 13.31 -9.82
N ASN A 348 11.68 13.51 -9.11
CA ASN A 348 10.89 12.40 -8.58
C ASN A 348 10.05 11.78 -9.69
N LEU A 349 9.95 10.46 -9.70
CA LEU A 349 9.01 9.75 -10.55
C LEU A 349 7.62 9.80 -9.92
N GLY A 350 6.59 10.03 -10.73
CA GLY A 350 5.19 9.79 -10.36
C GLY A 350 4.79 8.35 -10.67
N MET A 351 3.52 8.13 -11.01
CA MET A 351 3.03 6.84 -11.51
C MET A 351 3.59 6.54 -12.93
N THR A 352 4.18 5.36 -13.12
CA THR A 352 4.79 4.93 -14.38
C THR A 352 4.10 3.73 -15.03
N SER A 353 3.20 3.06 -14.31
CA SER A 353 2.18 2.18 -14.85
C SER A 353 0.97 2.11 -13.92
N PHE A 354 -0.19 1.81 -14.51
CA PHE A 354 -1.42 1.48 -13.79
C PHE A 354 -2.03 0.26 -14.45
N ASN A 355 -2.24 -0.80 -13.67
CA ASN A 355 -2.78 -2.05 -14.15
C ASN A 355 -3.91 -2.52 -13.24
N LYS A 356 -4.80 -3.34 -13.75
CA LYS A 356 -5.93 -3.87 -12.98
C LYS A 356 -6.22 -5.31 -13.32
N TYR A 357 -6.82 -6.00 -12.37
CA TYR A 357 -7.38 -7.32 -12.56
C TYR A 357 -8.68 -7.45 -11.75
N ILE A 358 -9.41 -8.54 -12.02
CA ILE A 358 -10.61 -8.90 -11.29
C ILE A 358 -10.35 -10.13 -10.44
N ASN A 359 -11.11 -10.28 -9.37
CA ASN A 359 -11.11 -11.51 -8.59
C ASN A 359 -11.27 -12.74 -9.49
N GLY A 360 -10.40 -13.73 -9.29
CA GLY A 360 -10.26 -14.94 -10.09
C GLY A 360 -9.30 -14.81 -11.27
N THR A 361 -8.75 -13.61 -11.51
CA THR A 361 -7.69 -13.36 -12.50
C THR A 361 -6.40 -12.81 -11.89
N ASP A 362 -6.32 -12.88 -10.56
CA ASP A 362 -5.17 -12.56 -9.74
C ASP A 362 -3.88 -13.27 -10.25
N PRO A 363 -2.68 -12.71 -10.01
CA PRO A 363 -1.43 -13.35 -10.43
C PRO A 363 -1.22 -14.66 -9.67
N ASP A 364 -1.02 -15.78 -10.36
CA ASP A 364 -0.80 -17.09 -9.70
C ASP A 364 0.69 -17.39 -9.47
N ASP A 365 1.58 -16.53 -9.97
CA ASP A 365 3.02 -16.65 -9.81
C ASP A 365 3.73 -15.27 -9.84
N PHE A 366 4.96 -15.21 -9.34
CA PHE A 366 5.78 -13.98 -9.34
C PHE A 366 6.04 -13.38 -10.74
N ASN A 367 6.00 -14.18 -11.82
CA ASN A 367 6.15 -13.62 -13.17
C ASN A 367 4.90 -12.82 -13.55
N GLN A 368 3.71 -13.32 -13.22
CA GLN A 368 2.46 -12.62 -13.47
C GLN A 368 2.36 -11.35 -12.63
N THR A 369 2.80 -11.40 -11.37
CA THR A 369 2.94 -10.22 -10.51
C THR A 369 3.85 -9.17 -11.15
N PHE A 370 5.06 -9.55 -11.54
CA PHE A 370 6.01 -8.64 -12.17
C PHE A 370 5.47 -8.06 -13.50
N ASN A 371 4.71 -8.85 -14.26
CA ASN A 371 4.04 -8.36 -15.48
C ASN A 371 3.03 -7.26 -15.14
N TYR A 372 2.14 -7.49 -14.16
CA TYR A 372 1.17 -6.47 -13.76
C TYR A 372 1.87 -5.18 -13.29
N MET A 373 2.90 -5.28 -12.44
CA MET A 373 3.69 -4.15 -11.96
C MET A 373 4.29 -3.34 -13.13
N THR A 374 4.69 -3.98 -14.21
CA THR A 374 5.34 -3.33 -15.37
C THR A 374 4.36 -2.81 -16.44
N GLY A 375 3.05 -2.88 -16.17
CA GLY A 375 2.00 -2.43 -17.10
C GLY A 375 1.66 -3.45 -18.19
N LEU A 376 2.10 -4.71 -18.04
CA LEU A 376 1.78 -5.80 -18.95
C LEU A 376 0.55 -6.57 -18.47
N THR A 377 -0.13 -7.22 -19.40
CA THR A 377 -1.18 -8.20 -19.07
C THR A 377 -0.60 -9.35 -18.23
N ARG A 378 -1.46 -10.11 -17.57
CA ARG A 378 -1.11 -11.31 -16.80
C ARG A 378 -0.09 -12.21 -17.50
N THR A 379 -0.25 -12.44 -18.80
CA THR A 379 0.61 -13.32 -19.62
C THR A 379 1.86 -12.62 -20.18
N GLY A 380 2.14 -11.38 -19.79
CA GLY A 380 3.29 -10.58 -20.24
C GLY A 380 3.10 -9.92 -21.61
N GLY A 381 1.89 -9.90 -22.15
CA GLY A 381 1.56 -9.19 -23.39
C GLY A 381 1.18 -7.73 -23.13
N ASP A 382 1.19 -6.92 -24.18
CA ASP A 382 0.80 -5.51 -24.13
C ASP A 382 -0.71 -5.32 -23.90
N TYR A 383 -1.07 -4.32 -23.10
CA TYR A 383 -2.43 -3.79 -23.08
C TYR A 383 -2.59 -2.77 -24.22
N THR A 384 -3.68 -2.87 -24.99
CA THR A 384 -3.92 -1.99 -26.15
C THR A 384 -5.31 -1.39 -26.09
N TYR A 385 -5.39 -0.07 -26.27
CA TYR A 385 -6.62 0.69 -26.42
C TYR A 385 -6.52 1.55 -27.69
N ASP A 386 -7.56 1.55 -28.53
CA ASP A 386 -7.59 2.26 -29.82
C ASP A 386 -6.35 2.07 -30.71
N GLY A 387 -5.78 0.87 -30.68
CA GLY A 387 -4.59 0.49 -31.46
C GLY A 387 -3.26 1.02 -30.90
N GLN A 388 -3.27 1.64 -29.71
CA GLN A 388 -2.08 2.08 -29.00
C GLN A 388 -1.78 1.16 -27.82
N VAL A 389 -0.51 0.77 -27.68
CA VAL A 389 -0.03 0.06 -26.49
C VAL A 389 0.08 1.06 -25.34
N LEU A 390 -0.61 0.78 -24.23
CA LEU A 390 -0.62 1.62 -23.03
C LEU A 390 -0.11 0.84 -21.82
N LYS A 391 0.57 1.53 -20.91
CA LYS A 391 0.92 1.04 -19.57
C LYS A 391 -0.08 1.44 -18.48
N PHE A 392 -1.09 2.20 -18.87
CA PHE A 392 -2.07 2.83 -17.99
C PHE A 392 -3.46 2.39 -18.43
N VAL A 393 -3.91 1.28 -17.86
CA VAL A 393 -5.23 0.71 -18.15
C VAL A 393 -6.30 1.68 -17.64
N HIS A 394 -7.31 1.95 -18.48
CA HIS A 394 -8.43 2.83 -18.14
C HIS A 394 -8.01 4.25 -17.74
N SER A 395 -7.18 4.86 -18.60
CA SER A 395 -6.66 6.23 -18.45
C SER A 395 -7.59 7.35 -18.97
N GLY A 396 -8.85 7.02 -19.27
CA GLY A 396 -9.88 7.97 -19.67
C GLY A 396 -10.51 8.72 -18.47
N ASP A 397 -11.39 9.66 -18.79
CA ASP A 397 -12.13 10.44 -17.81
C ASP A 397 -13.59 9.98 -17.71
N PRO A 398 -13.99 9.29 -16.62
CA PRO A 398 -15.35 8.80 -16.47
C PRO A 398 -16.37 9.93 -16.23
N VAL A 399 -15.92 11.13 -15.82
CA VAL A 399 -16.82 12.28 -15.59
C VAL A 399 -17.35 12.82 -16.92
N THR A 400 -16.48 12.88 -17.94
CA THR A 400 -16.84 13.30 -19.30
C THR A 400 -17.28 12.14 -20.18
N GLY A 401 -16.91 10.90 -19.83
CA GLY A 401 -17.20 9.71 -20.62
C GLY A 401 -16.25 9.55 -21.81
N GLU A 402 -15.05 10.13 -21.74
CA GLU A 402 -14.08 10.14 -22.84
C GLU A 402 -12.85 9.26 -22.54
N GLY A 403 -12.34 8.58 -23.56
CA GLY A 403 -11.11 7.78 -23.47
C GLY A 403 -11.33 6.32 -23.03
N ASP A 404 -10.26 5.71 -22.53
CA ASP A 404 -10.26 4.32 -22.05
C ASP A 404 -10.93 4.24 -20.67
N LEU A 405 -12.13 3.67 -20.59
CA LEU A 405 -12.90 3.58 -19.36
C LEU A 405 -13.13 2.13 -18.97
N ASP A 406 -13.10 1.85 -17.66
CA ASP A 406 -13.72 0.63 -17.15
C ASP A 406 -15.24 0.74 -17.29
N ALA A 407 -15.90 -0.37 -17.64
CA ALA A 407 -17.29 -0.36 -18.10
C ALA A 407 -18.15 -1.48 -17.54
N ALA A 408 -17.61 -2.32 -16.65
CA ALA A 408 -18.36 -3.42 -16.04
C ALA A 408 -18.06 -3.50 -14.55
N GLY A 409 -18.98 -3.08 -13.67
CA GLY A 409 -18.79 -3.20 -12.23
C GLY A 409 -18.39 -4.62 -11.83
N ALA A 410 -17.33 -4.74 -11.03
CA ALA A 410 -16.83 -6.02 -10.53
C ALA A 410 -15.85 -5.81 -9.38
N ASP A 411 -15.56 -6.88 -8.66
CA ASP A 411 -14.52 -6.98 -7.64
C ASP A 411 -13.13 -6.67 -8.25
N ARG A 412 -12.64 -5.44 -8.07
CA ARG A 412 -11.42 -4.92 -8.72
C ARG A 412 -10.22 -4.99 -7.80
N ARG A 413 -9.05 -5.24 -8.37
CA ARG A 413 -7.76 -4.87 -7.79
C ARG A 413 -6.96 -4.06 -8.78
N TRP A 414 -6.10 -3.19 -8.30
CA TRP A 414 -5.13 -2.49 -9.15
C TRP A 414 -3.70 -2.54 -8.61
N MET A 415 -2.78 -2.34 -9.54
CA MET A 415 -1.35 -2.12 -9.31
C MET A 415 -1.03 -0.71 -9.79
N GLN A 416 -0.68 0.17 -8.85
CA GLN A 416 -0.20 1.51 -9.16
C GLN A 416 1.31 1.55 -8.89
N THR A 417 2.10 1.67 -9.95
CA THR A 417 3.56 1.49 -9.88
C THR A 417 4.31 2.78 -10.15
N THR A 418 5.43 2.96 -9.47
CA THR A 418 6.47 3.95 -9.77
C THR A 418 7.83 3.26 -9.99
N GLY A 419 8.74 3.92 -10.69
CA GLY A 419 10.00 3.35 -11.18
C GLY A 419 10.04 3.16 -12.71
N PRO A 420 11.05 2.47 -13.27
CA PRO A 420 12.09 1.78 -12.53
C PRO A 420 13.22 2.70 -12.09
N ILE A 421 13.94 2.26 -11.06
CA ILE A 421 15.29 2.75 -10.73
C ILE A 421 16.29 1.60 -10.76
N ILE A 422 17.58 1.95 -10.74
CA ILE A 422 18.64 1.00 -10.37
C ILE A 422 18.79 1.11 -8.85
N PHE A 423 18.55 0.04 -8.11
CA PHE A 423 18.59 0.03 -6.66
C PHE A 423 19.73 -0.86 -6.16
N ARG A 424 20.88 -0.26 -5.85
CA ARG A 424 22.12 -0.95 -5.48
C ARG A 424 22.17 -1.24 -3.97
N PRO A 425 22.98 -2.22 -3.53
CA PRO A 425 23.28 -2.40 -2.11
C PRO A 425 23.74 -1.09 -1.46
N GLY A 426 23.09 -0.70 -0.38
CA GLY A 426 23.33 0.55 0.34
C GLY A 426 22.55 1.77 -0.18
N ASP A 427 21.88 1.67 -1.33
CA ASP A 427 20.98 2.72 -1.79
C ASP A 427 19.73 2.79 -0.89
N SER A 428 19.10 3.95 -0.88
CA SER A 428 17.78 4.15 -0.29
C SER A 428 16.91 5.02 -1.19
N THR A 429 15.59 4.92 -1.02
CA THR A 429 14.61 5.80 -1.66
C THR A 429 13.47 6.11 -0.70
N GLU A 430 12.61 7.06 -1.05
CA GLU A 430 11.46 7.45 -0.26
C GLU A 430 10.24 7.66 -1.17
N ILE A 431 9.16 6.97 -0.85
CA ILE A 431 7.87 7.05 -1.55
C ILE A 431 6.86 7.68 -0.61
N LEU A 432 6.20 8.75 -1.06
CA LEU A 432 5.04 9.34 -0.39
C LEU A 432 3.82 9.04 -1.26
N ALA A 433 2.91 8.21 -0.73
CA ALA A 433 1.62 7.94 -1.33
C ALA A 433 0.51 8.57 -0.48
N ALA A 434 -0.48 9.18 -1.14
CA ALA A 434 -1.64 9.78 -0.49
C ALA A 434 -2.88 8.96 -0.81
N ILE A 435 -3.59 8.49 0.22
CA ILE A 435 -4.91 7.88 0.12
C ILE A 435 -5.95 8.97 0.35
N ILE A 436 -6.79 9.21 -0.65
CA ILE A 436 -7.69 10.36 -0.73
C ILE A 436 -9.12 9.85 -0.90
N VAL A 437 -10.05 10.32 -0.05
CA VAL A 437 -11.47 9.95 -0.17
C VAL A 437 -12.32 11.18 -0.43
N GLY A 438 -13.08 11.17 -1.52
CA GLY A 438 -13.93 12.30 -1.93
C GLY A 438 -15.36 11.86 -2.11
N ARG A 439 -16.33 12.59 -1.53
CA ARG A 439 -17.76 12.38 -1.78
C ARG A 439 -18.39 13.62 -2.39
N GLY A 440 -18.93 13.47 -3.60
CA GLY A 440 -19.66 14.48 -4.33
C GLY A 440 -21.17 14.33 -4.20
N ASN A 441 -21.90 14.95 -5.12
CA ASN A 441 -23.35 14.79 -5.26
C ASN A 441 -23.75 13.62 -6.18
N SER A 442 -22.78 12.93 -6.77
CA SER A 442 -22.94 11.68 -7.49
C SER A 442 -21.64 10.86 -7.47
N ASN A 443 -21.70 9.57 -7.82
CA ASN A 443 -20.53 8.71 -8.00
C ASN A 443 -19.48 9.33 -8.94
N LEU A 444 -19.89 9.89 -10.08
CA LEU A 444 -18.97 10.57 -11.00
C LEU A 444 -18.47 11.90 -10.45
N ASN A 445 -19.32 12.66 -9.74
CA ASN A 445 -18.86 13.88 -9.09
C ASN A 445 -17.88 13.58 -7.95
N SER A 446 -17.99 12.43 -7.27
CA SER A 446 -17.00 11.98 -6.29
C SER A 446 -15.61 11.83 -6.90
N VAL A 447 -15.48 11.34 -8.14
CA VAL A 447 -14.20 11.34 -8.88
C VAL A 447 -13.66 12.76 -9.06
N THR A 448 -14.52 13.72 -9.39
CA THR A 448 -14.12 15.14 -9.46
C THR A 448 -13.62 15.66 -8.12
N VAL A 449 -14.28 15.29 -7.01
CA VAL A 449 -13.89 15.70 -5.66
C VAL A 449 -12.52 15.10 -5.29
N VAL A 450 -12.27 13.81 -5.57
CA VAL A 450 -10.95 13.19 -5.34
C VAL A 450 -9.86 13.95 -6.09
N LYS A 451 -10.04 14.24 -7.38
CA LYS A 451 -9.06 15.00 -8.18
C LYS A 451 -8.81 16.42 -7.63
N GLN A 452 -9.83 17.07 -7.06
CA GLN A 452 -9.68 18.39 -6.43
C GLN A 452 -8.95 18.33 -5.09
N LEU A 453 -9.16 17.26 -4.31
CA LEU A 453 -8.46 17.03 -3.05
C LEU A 453 -6.98 16.70 -3.29
N ASP A 454 -6.70 15.93 -4.35
CA ASP A 454 -5.38 15.58 -4.84
C ASP A 454 -4.57 16.83 -5.25
N ASP A 455 -5.10 17.64 -6.17
CA ASP A 455 -4.47 18.89 -6.63
C ASP A 455 -4.20 19.90 -5.49
N PHE A 456 -5.00 19.87 -4.42
CA PHE A 456 -4.76 20.71 -3.25
C PHE A 456 -3.58 20.23 -2.40
N ALA A 457 -3.31 18.94 -2.40
CA ALA A 457 -2.39 18.30 -1.45
C ALA A 457 -0.97 18.08 -2.00
N GLN A 458 -0.80 18.09 -3.33
CA GLN A 458 0.49 18.22 -4.02
C GLN A 458 1.08 19.62 -3.85
#